data_AF-B4FK12-F1
#
_entry.id   AF-B4FK12-F1
#
_cell.length_a   1.000
_cell.length_b   1.000
_cell.length_c   1.000
_cell.angle_alpha   90.00
_cell.angle_beta   90.00
_cell.angle_gamma   90.00
#
_symmetry.space_group_name_H-M   'P 1'
#
loop_
_entity.id
_entity.type
_entity.pdbx_description
1 polymer ?
#
loop_
_entity_poly.entity_id
_entity_poly.type
_entity_poly.pdbx_seq_one_letter_code
_entity_poly.pdbx_strand_id
1 'polypeptide(L)'
;MGANATCYQMCLTDADFTNLPAGDVVDRLLGEWQTKEVLGATDDRGSFNFSAFYGEYRLSVTYLNRTADATFSLPRSDDTKHINIRLPPGPAA
;
A
#
# COMPACT_ATOMS: atom_id res chain seq x y z
N MET A 1 24.68 -18.02 -19.64
CA MET A 1 25.55 -16.84 -19.85
C MET A 1 27.01 -17.27 -19.74
N GLY A 2 27.88 -16.80 -20.65
CA GLY A 2 29.23 -17.32 -20.88
C GLY A 2 30.30 -16.86 -19.87
N ALA A 3 31.41 -17.61 -19.84
CA ALA A 3 32.44 -17.65 -18.79
C ALA A 3 33.43 -16.47 -18.73
N ASN A 4 33.11 -15.28 -19.24
CA ASN A 4 34.00 -14.11 -19.16
C ASN A 4 33.22 -12.79 -19.21
N ALA A 5 32.53 -12.46 -18.12
CA ALA A 5 32.07 -11.10 -17.85
C ALA A 5 32.62 -10.64 -16.50
N THR A 6 33.51 -9.65 -16.53
CA THR A 6 33.98 -8.93 -15.35
C THR A 6 32.77 -8.27 -14.67
N CYS A 7 32.44 -8.71 -13.46
CA CYS A 7 31.19 -8.39 -12.79
C CYS A 7 31.19 -6.97 -12.21
N TYR A 8 30.88 -5.99 -13.05
CA TYR A 8 30.36 -4.68 -12.64
C TYR A 8 28.81 -4.68 -12.58
N GLN A 9 28.20 -5.86 -12.66
CA GLN A 9 26.75 -6.05 -12.75
C GLN A 9 26.24 -6.72 -11.48
N MET A 10 25.42 -6.04 -10.69
CA MET A 10 24.60 -6.74 -9.70
C MET A 10 23.56 -7.58 -10.45
N CYS A 11 23.79 -8.89 -10.55
CA CYS A 11 22.83 -9.81 -11.12
C CYS A 11 21.71 -10.05 -10.10
N LEU A 12 20.49 -9.61 -10.43
CA LEU A 12 19.33 -9.79 -9.56
C LEU A 12 18.73 -11.19 -9.71
N THR A 13 18.72 -11.74 -10.93
CA THR A 13 18.20 -13.09 -11.23
C THR A 13 19.17 -13.89 -12.08
N ASP A 14 19.02 -15.21 -12.11
CA ASP A 14 19.68 -16.09 -13.08
C ASP A 14 18.93 -16.15 -14.43
N ALA A 15 19.37 -17.04 -15.33
CA ALA A 15 18.79 -17.21 -16.66
C ALA A 15 17.38 -17.83 -16.65
N ASP A 16 17.01 -18.48 -15.54
CA ASP A 16 15.71 -19.10 -15.31
C ASP A 16 14.78 -18.18 -14.50
N PHE A 17 15.16 -16.90 -14.33
CA PHE A 17 14.45 -15.88 -13.54
C PHE A 17 14.36 -16.22 -12.04
N THR A 18 15.24 -17.08 -11.53
CA THR A 18 15.35 -17.32 -10.08
C THR A 18 16.12 -16.18 -9.44
N ASN A 19 15.61 -15.69 -8.30
CA ASN A 19 16.25 -14.62 -7.57
C ASN A 19 17.64 -15.04 -7.05
N LEU A 20 18.63 -14.18 -7.25
CA LEU A 20 19.96 -14.27 -6.66
C LEU A 20 20.00 -13.48 -5.35
N PRO A 21 21.03 -13.63 -4.49
CA PRO A 21 21.09 -12.94 -3.21
C PRO A 21 20.94 -11.40 -3.29
N ALA A 22 21.37 -10.79 -4.39
CA ALA A 22 21.17 -9.35 -4.61
C ALA A 22 19.71 -9.02 -4.93
N GLY A 23 19.03 -9.87 -5.71
CA GLY A 23 17.60 -9.76 -5.98
C GLY A 23 16.77 -9.93 -4.70
N ASP A 24 17.13 -10.88 -3.83
CA ASP A 24 16.44 -11.08 -2.55
C ASP A 24 16.50 -9.84 -1.64
N VAL A 25 17.62 -9.11 -1.69
CA VAL A 25 17.77 -7.84 -0.97
C VAL A 25 16.86 -6.76 -1.56
N VAL A 26 16.79 -6.65 -2.89
CA VAL A 26 15.90 -5.69 -3.56
C VAL A 26 14.44 -5.99 -3.27
N ASP A 27 14.02 -7.25 -3.37
CA ASP A 27 12.64 -7.67 -3.10
C ASP A 27 12.24 -7.41 -1.64
N ARG A 28 13.17 -7.61 -0.70
CA ARG A 28 12.94 -7.25 0.70
C ARG A 28 12.72 -5.75 0.87
N LEU A 29 13.54 -4.90 0.26
CA LEU A 29 13.38 -3.45 0.33
C LEU A 29 12.06 -2.99 -0.31
N LEU A 30 11.68 -3.56 -1.45
CA LEU A 30 10.37 -3.30 -2.06
C LEU A 30 9.22 -3.77 -1.16
N GLY A 31 9.41 -4.88 -0.46
CA GLY A 31 8.47 -5.38 0.55
C GLY A 31 8.33 -4.47 1.78
N GLU A 32 9.37 -3.72 2.12
CA GLU A 32 9.38 -2.71 3.19
C GLU A 32 8.75 -1.38 2.73
N TRP A 33 8.97 -0.97 1.48
CA TRP A 33 8.54 0.31 0.92
C TRP A 33 7.13 0.26 0.33
N GLN A 34 6.19 -0.22 1.13
CA GLN A 34 4.79 -0.25 0.80
C GLN A 34 3.95 0.03 2.03
N THR A 35 2.80 0.65 1.81
CA THR A 35 1.76 0.68 2.83
C THR A 35 1.05 -0.67 2.80
N LYS A 36 1.14 -1.42 3.89
CA LYS A 36 0.33 -2.62 4.09
C LYS A 36 -1.09 -2.23 4.51
N GLU A 37 -1.91 -3.20 4.87
CA GLU A 37 -3.22 -2.92 5.47
C GLU A 37 -3.05 -2.11 6.76
N VAL A 38 -3.79 -1.00 6.85
CA VAL A 38 -3.86 -0.16 8.05
C VAL A 38 -5.27 -0.28 8.61
N LEU A 39 -5.38 -0.83 9.82
CA LEU A 39 -6.64 -0.95 10.56
C LEU A 39 -6.67 0.05 11.70
N GLY A 40 -7.84 0.64 11.93
CA GLY A 40 -8.05 1.60 13.01
C GLY A 40 -9.51 1.94 13.23
N ALA A 41 -9.76 2.67 14.31
CA ALA A 41 -11.08 3.21 14.63
C ALA A 41 -11.03 4.73 14.51
N THR A 42 -12.15 5.32 14.13
CA THR A 42 -12.30 6.78 14.16
C THR A 42 -12.35 7.28 15.60
N ASP A 43 -11.93 8.52 15.80
CA ASP A 43 -12.11 9.25 17.07
C ASP A 43 -13.58 9.63 17.33
N ASP A 44 -13.81 10.36 18.42
CA ASP A 44 -15.12 10.87 18.83
C ASP A 44 -15.75 11.86 17.83
N ARG A 45 -14.96 12.34 16.87
CA ARG A 45 -15.39 13.22 15.77
C ARG A 45 -15.51 12.48 14.43
N GLY A 46 -15.36 11.16 14.41
CA GLY A 46 -15.47 10.36 13.20
C GLY A 46 -14.25 10.48 12.28
N SER A 47 -13.09 10.92 12.78
CA SER A 47 -11.86 11.10 12.01
C SER A 47 -10.84 9.99 12.29
N PHE A 48 -10.11 9.59 11.25
CA PHE A 48 -8.98 8.67 11.34
C PHE A 48 -7.84 9.18 10.44
N ASN A 49 -6.63 9.25 10.98
CA ASN A 49 -5.46 9.76 10.28
C ASN A 49 -4.37 8.69 10.26
N PHE A 50 -3.71 8.53 9.11
CA PHE A 50 -2.60 7.60 8.94
C PHE A 50 -1.62 8.14 7.89
N SER A 51 -0.40 7.60 7.89
CA SER A 51 0.61 7.89 6.86
C SER A 51 0.78 6.67 5.95
N ALA A 52 0.98 6.93 4.67
CA ALA A 52 1.08 5.91 3.65
C ALA A 52 2.02 6.36 2.52
N PHE A 53 2.67 5.41 1.86
CA PHE A 53 3.39 5.61 0.60
C PHE A 53 2.45 6.06 -0.52
N TYR A 54 3.02 6.61 -1.59
CA TYR A 54 2.25 6.97 -2.78
C TYR A 54 1.67 5.73 -3.47
N GLY A 55 0.45 5.84 -3.99
CA GLY A 55 -0.21 4.72 -4.65
C GLY A 55 -1.73 4.81 -4.65
N GLU A 56 -2.37 3.72 -5.06
CA GLU A 56 -3.82 3.56 -5.09
C GLU A 56 -4.31 2.75 -3.90
N TYR A 57 -5.36 3.22 -3.25
CA TYR A 57 -5.90 2.63 -2.04
C TYR A 57 -7.38 2.38 -2.16
N ARG A 58 -7.83 1.29 -1.52
CA ARG A 58 -9.24 1.05 -1.19
C ARG A 58 -9.41 1.23 0.30
N LEU A 59 -10.37 2.06 0.69
CA LEU A 59 -10.81 2.18 2.08
C LEU A 59 -12.17 1.51 2.25
N SER A 60 -12.35 0.87 3.40
CA SER A 60 -13.63 0.28 3.81
C SER A 60 -13.92 0.73 5.23
N VAL A 61 -15.09 1.29 5.46
CA VAL A 61 -15.54 1.76 6.78
C VAL A 61 -16.78 0.98 7.17
N THR A 62 -16.74 0.38 8.36
CA THR A 62 -17.87 -0.38 8.91
C THR A 62 -18.33 0.21 10.23
N TYR A 63 -19.65 0.40 10.38
CA TYR A 63 -20.27 0.84 11.62
C TYR A 63 -21.70 0.31 11.73
N LEU A 64 -21.99 -0.41 12.82
CA LEU A 64 -23.29 -1.05 13.08
C LEU A 64 -23.83 -1.84 11.87
N ASN A 65 -23.04 -2.78 11.35
CA ASN A 65 -23.35 -3.63 10.18
C ASN A 65 -23.58 -2.87 8.85
N ARG A 66 -23.22 -1.60 8.79
CA ARG A 66 -23.21 -0.83 7.54
C ARG A 66 -21.77 -0.69 7.10
N THR A 67 -21.53 -0.93 5.81
CA THR A 67 -20.22 -0.77 5.20
C THR A 67 -20.32 0.23 4.06
N ALA A 68 -19.29 1.06 3.93
CA ALA A 68 -19.06 1.88 2.75
C ALA A 68 -17.63 1.68 2.28
N ASP A 69 -17.45 1.56 0.97
CA ASP A 69 -16.15 1.48 0.33
C ASP A 69 -15.88 2.73 -0.50
N ALA A 70 -14.61 3.12 -0.59
CA ALA A 70 -14.16 4.13 -1.54
C ALA A 70 -12.73 3.82 -2.00
N THR A 71 -12.35 4.37 -3.15
CA THR A 71 -10.98 4.29 -3.66
C THR A 71 -10.39 5.68 -3.79
N PHE A 72 -9.07 5.79 -3.61
CA PHE A 72 -8.37 7.05 -3.74
C PHE A 72 -6.88 6.85 -4.02
N SER A 73 -6.32 7.80 -4.75
CA SER A 73 -4.88 7.90 -5.04
C SER A 73 -4.17 8.81 -4.03
N LEU A 74 -2.99 8.43 -3.55
CA LEU A 74 -2.08 9.34 -2.84
C LEU A 74 -0.92 9.73 -3.77
N PRO A 75 -1.01 10.89 -4.45
CA PRO A 75 0.11 11.42 -5.20
C PRO A 75 1.12 12.09 -4.26
N ARG A 76 2.30 12.42 -4.81
CA ARG A 76 3.22 13.35 -4.16
C ARG A 76 2.54 14.71 -3.97
N SER A 77 2.46 15.17 -2.73
CA SER A 77 1.86 16.43 -2.34
C SER A 77 2.50 16.92 -1.05
N ASP A 78 2.56 18.24 -0.86
CA ASP A 78 3.00 18.85 0.40
C ASP A 78 1.84 18.96 1.42
N ASP A 79 0.61 18.62 0.99
CA ASP A 79 -0.62 18.69 1.78
C ASP A 79 -1.16 17.31 2.19
N THR A 80 -1.94 17.30 3.27
CA THR A 80 -2.71 16.11 3.70
C THR A 80 -3.95 15.93 2.82
N LYS A 81 -4.14 14.72 2.29
CA LYS A 81 -5.35 14.39 1.54
C LYS A 81 -6.51 14.06 2.48
N HIS A 82 -7.55 14.87 2.48
CA HIS A 82 -8.78 14.60 3.21
C HIS A 82 -9.79 13.83 2.36
N ILE A 83 -10.38 12.77 2.94
CA ILE A 83 -11.34 11.91 2.27
C ILE A 83 -12.58 11.81 3.16
N ASN A 84 -13.74 12.12 2.58
CA ASN A 84 -15.01 12.02 3.27
C ASN A 84 -15.75 10.79 2.76
N ILE A 85 -16.13 9.90 3.66
CA ILE A 85 -16.97 8.74 3.34
C ILE A 85 -18.25 8.79 4.15
N ARG A 86 -19.37 8.44 3.51
CA ARG A 86 -20.69 8.41 4.13
C ARG A 86 -21.18 6.98 4.13
N LEU A 87 -21.61 6.52 5.30
CA LEU A 87 -22.28 5.24 5.43
C LEU A 87 -23.65 5.28 4.76
N PRO A 88 -24.12 4.14 4.22
CA PRO A 88 -25.46 4.05 3.70
C PRO A 88 -26.51 4.33 4.80
N PRO A 89 -27.73 4.74 4.41
CA PRO A 89 -28.84 4.86 5.34
C PRO A 89 -29.00 3.57 6.16
N GLY A 90 -29.33 3.71 7.44
CA GLY A 90 -29.72 2.56 8.25
C GLY A 90 -31.05 1.98 7.77
N PRO A 91 -31.38 0.73 8.18
CA PRO A 91 -32.74 0.23 7.99
C PRO A 91 -33.73 1.22 8.61
N ALA A 92 -34.82 1.50 7.89
CA ALA A 92 -35.90 2.31 8.43
C ALA A 92 -36.45 1.63 9.68
N ALA A 93 -36.59 2.40 10.76
CA ALA A 93 -37.23 1.95 11.99
C ALA A 93 -38.73 1.75 11.79
#